data_AF-A0A9E8EKT7-F1
#
_entry.id   AF-A0A9E8EKT7-F1
#
_cell.length_a   1.000
_cell.length_b   1.000
_cell.length_c   1.000
_cell.angle_alpha   90.00
_cell.angle_beta   90.00
_cell.angle_gamma   90.00
#
_symmetry.space_group_name_H-M   'P 1'
#
loop_
_entity.id
_entity.type
_entity.pdbx_description
1 polymer ?
#
loop_
_entity_poly.entity_id
_entity_poly.type
_entity_poly.pdbx_seq_one_letter_code
_entity_poly.pdbx_strand_id
1 'polypeptide(L)'
;MDIFNVVASGAKGASGAIYDAAKSTVNNALKSSENAVGEMKDMASDPAGYIENKLDNLSFSSIPGAVSCGLDKALEGLARETGIGHLVDGLVAFVDRVVEICEQILQMIKCTTWLENPTFWCAVSIIYAGRVKRLLKSREDCERFVRGAEFVRAIDDSIVSSMNFLPCAIDTAFLAPLPPNERRNSNNTSGFGAEAAELLSSSSLMAVLDTAGTTAATTLQPSAAGTVSRSNEFIDIFFTMSDGKVATAAWQPDGQGWRGWGAVTNGKALPGTPVTAVSRSKDKLDIFMTGLDGRIWTAAWEPDGRNWRGWWPVGTLKTVQKTVVSVVSRSKDKLDIFMTGLDGKVYTAAWEPDGKNWRGWWPVANGKALPGTPITAVSRSKDKLDIFMTGLDGRIWTAAWEPDGRNWRGWRPVGTMKSLPGKSVGAVSRSKDKLDIFMTGLDGKVYTAAWEPDGKNWRGWWPVANGRALPGTPVTAISRSKDKLDIFMTGLDGRIWTAAWEPDASSWRGWWAIGNLTTYMMTPVSTLTRSANKLDIFVQAADKGLYSAAWQSGNSDWHGWWKLG
;
A
#
# COMPACT_ATOMS: atom_id res chain seq x y z
N MET A 1 37.05 38.30 71.37
CA MET A 1 36.60 37.09 72.09
C MET A 1 35.12 37.34 72.36
N ASP A 2 34.10 36.82 71.68
CA ASP A 2 33.93 35.51 71.02
C ASP A 2 32.83 35.50 69.94
N ILE A 3 33.03 36.24 68.83
CA ILE A 3 32.25 36.02 67.59
C ILE A 3 33.16 35.91 66.34
N PHE A 4 34.38 36.46 66.39
CA PHE A 4 35.32 36.41 65.26
C PHE A 4 36.09 35.08 65.09
N ASN A 5 36.06 34.16 66.06
CA ASN A 5 36.75 32.87 65.94
C ASN A 5 35.88 31.72 65.41
N VAL A 6 34.55 31.88 65.31
CA VAL A 6 33.66 30.86 64.71
C VAL A 6 33.58 31.00 63.18
N VAL A 7 33.83 32.19 62.64
CA VAL A 7 33.89 32.39 61.18
C VAL A 7 35.27 32.02 60.59
N ALA A 8 36.34 32.11 61.39
CA ALA A 8 37.70 31.83 60.93
C ALA A 8 38.08 30.33 60.87
N SER A 9 37.37 29.44 61.57
CA SER A 9 37.57 27.99 61.47
C SER A 9 36.73 27.34 60.35
N GLY A 10 35.59 27.93 59.97
CA GLY A 10 34.74 27.44 58.87
C GLY A 10 35.32 27.69 57.47
N ALA A 11 36.05 28.79 57.27
CA ALA A 11 36.56 29.17 55.95
C ALA A 11 37.83 28.41 55.51
N LYS A 12 38.61 27.82 56.42
CA LYS A 12 39.78 26.97 56.06
C LYS A 12 39.41 25.53 55.71
N GLY A 13 38.26 25.02 56.17
CA GLY A 13 37.75 23.70 55.77
C GLY A 13 37.07 23.69 54.40
N ALA A 14 36.39 24.79 54.06
CA ALA A 14 35.65 24.89 52.80
C ALA A 14 36.57 24.98 51.57
N SER A 15 37.71 25.69 51.63
CA SER A 15 38.60 25.81 50.47
C SER A 15 39.38 24.52 50.18
N GLY A 16 39.75 23.74 51.21
CA GLY A 16 40.37 22.42 51.06
C GLY A 16 39.40 21.39 50.47
N ALA A 17 38.17 21.32 50.98
CA ALA A 17 37.15 20.41 50.46
C ALA A 17 36.71 20.76 49.03
N ILE A 18 36.63 22.05 48.67
CA ILE A 18 36.32 22.48 47.30
C ILE A 18 37.50 22.19 46.36
N TYR A 19 38.74 22.38 46.81
CA TYR A 19 39.93 22.04 46.01
C TYR A 19 40.07 20.53 45.80
N ASP A 20 39.84 19.71 46.84
CA ASP A 20 39.90 18.25 46.74
C ASP A 20 38.71 17.68 45.96
N ALA A 21 37.52 18.28 46.07
CA ALA A 21 36.36 17.93 45.25
C ALA A 21 36.56 18.34 43.78
N ALA A 22 37.12 19.52 43.50
CA ALA A 22 37.44 19.95 42.14
C ALA A 22 38.55 19.09 41.54
N LYS A 23 39.60 18.77 42.31
CA LYS A 23 40.69 17.87 41.88
C LYS A 23 40.20 16.44 41.67
N SER A 24 39.33 15.93 42.53
CA SER A 24 38.66 14.63 42.38
C SER A 24 37.76 14.62 41.13
N THR A 25 36.99 15.68 40.90
CA THR A 25 36.08 15.81 39.75
C THR A 25 36.86 15.94 38.45
N VAL A 26 37.95 16.71 38.42
CA VAL A 26 38.83 16.83 37.26
C VAL A 26 39.58 15.53 37.00
N ASN A 27 40.07 14.84 38.04
CA ASN A 27 40.73 13.53 37.88
C ASN A 27 39.74 12.43 37.45
N ASN A 28 38.48 12.48 37.89
CA ASN A 28 37.42 11.58 37.47
C ASN A 28 36.95 11.89 36.04
N ALA A 29 36.89 13.17 35.66
CA ALA A 29 36.61 13.59 34.29
C ALA A 29 37.77 13.21 33.35
N LEU A 30 39.02 13.32 33.81
CA LEU A 30 40.20 12.89 33.06
C LEU A 30 40.20 11.37 32.87
N LYS A 31 39.97 10.59 33.94
CA LYS A 31 39.77 9.13 33.87
C LYS A 31 38.59 8.74 32.99
N SER A 32 37.48 9.48 33.05
CA SER A 32 36.30 9.23 32.21
C SER A 32 36.59 9.55 30.75
N SER A 33 37.43 10.56 30.47
CA SER A 33 37.87 10.88 29.11
C SER A 33 38.88 9.88 28.57
N GLU A 34 39.79 9.37 29.40
CA GLU A 34 40.72 8.29 29.05
C GLU A 34 39.98 6.97 28.81
N ASN A 35 38.97 6.67 29.64
CA ASN A 35 38.08 5.52 29.45
C ASN A 35 37.20 5.67 28.20
N ALA A 36 36.68 6.87 27.90
CA ALA A 36 35.91 7.12 26.69
C ALA A 36 36.79 7.02 25.43
N VAL A 37 38.05 7.47 25.49
CA VAL A 37 39.02 7.30 24.40
C VAL A 37 39.44 5.83 24.24
N GLY A 38 39.52 5.08 25.34
CA GLY A 38 39.68 3.62 25.34
C GLY A 38 38.51 2.91 24.68
N GLU A 39 37.27 3.18 25.12
CA GLU A 39 36.04 2.62 24.56
C GLU A 39 35.85 3.00 23.08
N MET A 40 36.23 4.23 22.68
CA MET A 40 36.22 4.66 21.29
C MET A 40 37.30 3.94 20.45
N LYS A 41 38.46 3.59 21.03
CA LYS A 41 39.49 2.77 20.38
C LYS A 41 39.07 1.30 20.26
N ASP A 42 38.41 0.76 21.28
CA ASP A 42 37.91 -0.62 21.29
C ASP A 42 36.76 -0.77 20.29
N MET A 43 35.81 0.18 20.28
CA MET A 43 34.73 0.25 19.28
C MET A 43 35.25 0.50 17.86
N ALA A 44 36.34 1.24 17.68
CA ALA A 44 36.94 1.46 16.36
C ALA A 44 37.77 0.28 15.86
N SER A 45 38.28 -0.58 16.76
CA SER A 45 39.11 -1.74 16.41
C SER A 45 38.30 -3.02 16.19
N ASP A 46 37.23 -3.23 16.98
CA ASP A 46 36.23 -4.29 16.76
C ASP A 46 34.82 -3.82 17.17
N PRO A 47 34.08 -3.18 16.24
CA PRO A 47 32.75 -2.64 16.52
C PRO A 47 31.72 -3.71 16.90
N ALA A 48 31.88 -4.94 16.40
CA ALA A 48 30.89 -6.01 16.61
C ALA A 48 31.07 -6.67 18.00
N GLY A 49 32.31 -6.98 18.38
CA GLY A 49 32.61 -7.57 19.69
C GLY A 49 32.32 -6.60 20.85
N TYR A 50 32.49 -5.29 20.65
CA TYR A 50 32.13 -4.28 21.64
C TYR A 50 30.61 -4.21 21.90
N ILE A 51 29.82 -4.32 20.84
CA ILE A 51 28.35 -4.26 20.93
C ILE A 51 27.78 -5.53 21.59
N GLU A 52 28.30 -6.72 21.26
CA GLU A 52 27.87 -7.98 21.90
C GLU A 52 28.14 -8.00 23.41
N ASN A 53 29.32 -7.55 23.87
CA ASN A 53 29.67 -7.54 25.30
C ASN A 53 28.86 -6.53 26.13
N LYS A 54 28.44 -5.40 25.52
CA LYS A 54 27.53 -4.42 26.16
C LYS A 54 26.09 -4.93 26.22
N LEU A 55 25.64 -5.69 25.21
CA LEU A 55 24.29 -6.25 25.16
C LEU A 55 24.10 -7.40 26.15
N ASP A 56 25.12 -8.22 26.39
CA ASP A 56 25.06 -9.34 27.34
C ASP A 56 24.93 -8.92 28.82
N ASN A 57 25.22 -7.64 29.15
CA ASN A 57 25.21 -7.13 30.53
C ASN A 57 23.99 -6.26 30.90
N LEU A 58 22.97 -6.13 30.04
CA LEU A 58 21.78 -5.30 30.31
C LEU A 58 20.51 -6.14 30.51
N SER A 59 20.04 -6.25 31.76
CA SER A 59 18.70 -6.79 32.06
C SER A 59 17.61 -5.75 31.75
N PHE A 60 16.72 -6.07 30.82
CA PHE A 60 15.73 -5.19 30.17
C PHE A 60 14.62 -4.56 31.05
N SER A 61 14.63 -4.73 32.38
CA SER A 61 13.57 -4.21 33.26
C SER A 61 13.92 -2.94 34.05
N SER A 62 15.17 -2.46 34.00
CA SER A 62 15.66 -1.37 34.87
C SER A 62 15.92 -0.03 34.14
N ILE A 63 15.76 0.02 32.82
CA ILE A 63 16.13 1.18 31.99
C ILE A 63 15.22 2.42 32.19
N PRO A 64 13.87 2.32 32.29
CA PRO A 64 13.03 3.52 32.34
C PRO A 64 13.19 4.35 33.62
N GLY A 65 13.29 3.69 34.78
CA GLY A 65 13.37 4.37 36.08
C GLY A 65 14.74 4.99 36.38
N ALA A 66 15.83 4.38 35.88
CA ALA A 66 17.18 4.86 36.13
C ALA A 66 17.54 6.09 35.29
N VAL A 67 17.05 6.17 34.05
CA VAL A 67 17.31 7.30 33.14
C VAL A 67 16.48 8.53 33.52
N SER A 68 15.20 8.36 33.85
CA SER A 68 14.34 9.47 34.31
C SER A 68 14.81 10.03 35.66
N CYS A 69 15.05 9.17 36.66
CA CYS A 69 15.41 9.64 38.00
C CYS A 69 16.82 10.25 38.08
N GLY A 70 17.75 9.80 37.23
CA GLY A 70 19.11 10.33 37.15
C GLY A 70 19.16 11.72 36.49
N LEU A 71 18.32 11.96 35.49
CA LEU A 71 18.30 13.20 34.72
C LEU A 71 17.54 14.32 35.45
N ASP A 72 16.43 13.98 36.12
CA ASP A 72 15.65 14.95 36.92
C ASP A 72 16.48 15.54 38.06
N LYS A 73 17.23 14.70 38.79
CA LYS A 73 18.11 15.17 39.88
C LYS A 73 19.27 16.05 39.38
N ALA A 74 19.78 15.79 38.18
CA ALA A 74 20.84 16.59 37.58
C ALA A 74 20.32 17.97 37.13
N LEU A 75 19.11 18.02 36.57
CA LEU A 75 18.46 19.25 36.08
C LEU A 75 17.97 20.14 37.24
N GLU A 76 17.44 19.55 38.32
CA GLU A 76 17.08 20.31 39.54
C GLU A 76 18.31 20.92 40.23
N GLY A 77 19.45 20.22 40.21
CA GLY A 77 20.71 20.74 40.74
C GLY A 77 21.23 21.95 39.95
N LEU A 78 21.19 21.88 38.62
CA LEU A 78 21.60 22.95 37.71
C LEU A 78 20.70 24.19 37.77
N ALA A 79 19.38 23.99 37.93
CA ALA A 79 18.40 25.09 38.02
C ALA A 79 18.59 25.97 39.27
N ARG A 80 19.04 25.39 40.40
CA ARG A 80 19.26 26.13 41.66
C ARG A 80 20.52 26.98 41.68
N GLU A 81 21.55 26.64 40.89
CA GLU A 81 22.83 27.36 40.90
C GLU A 81 22.93 28.46 39.84
N THR A 82 22.18 28.38 38.73
CA THR A 82 22.45 29.21 37.54
C THR A 82 21.32 30.12 37.06
N GLY A 83 20.12 30.03 37.65
CA GLY A 83 19.00 30.94 37.34
C GLY A 83 18.42 30.83 35.92
N ILE A 84 18.73 29.77 35.17
CA ILE A 84 18.36 29.57 33.76
C ILE A 84 17.08 28.73 33.60
N GLY A 85 16.11 28.88 34.51
CA GLY A 85 14.93 28.01 34.63
C GLY A 85 14.20 27.72 33.32
N HIS A 86 14.07 28.72 32.44
CA HIS A 86 13.37 28.58 31.15
C HIS A 86 14.06 27.64 30.14
N LEU A 87 15.39 27.47 30.24
CA LEU A 87 16.14 26.54 29.38
C LEU A 87 16.01 25.10 29.90
N VAL A 88 15.95 24.96 31.22
CA VAL A 88 15.69 23.68 31.91
C VAL A 88 14.26 23.22 31.64
N ASP A 89 13.28 24.12 31.70
CA ASP A 89 11.88 23.82 31.36
C ASP A 89 11.73 23.36 29.90
N GLY A 90 12.47 23.98 28.98
CA GLY A 90 12.52 23.56 27.57
C GLY A 90 13.17 22.19 27.37
N LEU A 91 14.19 21.85 28.16
CA LEU A 91 14.87 20.57 28.11
C LEU A 91 14.03 19.44 28.75
N VAL A 92 13.35 19.74 29.85
CA VAL A 92 12.38 18.84 30.50
C VAL A 92 11.22 18.55 29.54
N ALA A 93 10.66 19.56 28.89
CA ALA A 93 9.62 19.38 27.88
C ALA A 93 10.09 18.55 26.67
N PHE A 94 11.36 18.67 26.27
CA PHE A 94 11.95 17.84 25.23
C PHE A 94 12.13 16.38 25.68
N VAL A 95 12.61 16.15 26.91
CA VAL A 95 12.78 14.82 27.49
C VAL A 95 11.43 14.13 27.68
N ASP A 96 10.43 14.83 28.21
CA ASP A 96 9.05 14.33 28.32
C ASP A 96 8.50 13.93 26.95
N ARG A 97 8.82 14.73 25.92
CA ARG A 97 8.42 14.42 24.55
C ARG A 97 9.12 13.18 23.98
N VAL A 98 10.40 12.99 24.30
CA VAL A 98 11.15 11.79 23.91
C VAL A 98 10.62 10.55 24.65
N VAL A 99 10.28 10.66 25.94
CA VAL A 99 9.65 9.59 26.71
C VAL A 99 8.29 9.21 26.12
N GLU A 100 7.47 10.19 25.77
CA GLU A 100 6.16 9.97 25.11
C GLU A 100 6.34 9.23 23.76
N ILE A 101 7.35 9.61 22.97
CA ILE A 101 7.68 8.94 21.70
C ILE A 101 8.15 7.49 21.94
N CYS A 102 8.99 7.27 22.95
CA CYS A 102 9.45 5.93 23.32
C CYS A 102 8.29 5.05 23.81
N GLU A 103 7.35 5.58 24.58
CA GLU A 103 6.14 4.88 25.01
C GLU A 103 5.23 4.52 23.82
N GLN A 104 5.08 5.42 22.84
CA GLN A 104 4.34 5.17 21.60
C GLN A 104 5.00 4.06 20.76
N ILE A 105 6.33 4.05 20.67
CA ILE A 105 7.08 3.00 19.96
C ILE A 105 6.95 1.65 20.68
N LEU A 106 7.07 1.63 22.01
CA LEU A 106 6.88 0.43 22.84
C LEU A 106 5.44 -0.12 22.75
N GLN A 107 4.44 0.76 22.65
CA GLN A 107 3.05 0.36 22.40
C GLN A 107 2.86 -0.21 20.99
N MET A 108 3.45 0.41 19.96
CA MET A 108 3.41 -0.13 18.59
C MET A 108 4.02 -1.53 18.52
N ILE A 109 5.13 -1.78 19.22
CA ILE A 109 5.76 -3.10 19.33
C ILE A 109 4.79 -4.12 19.96
N LYS A 110 4.08 -3.76 21.03
CA LYS A 110 3.05 -4.64 21.65
C LYS A 110 1.86 -4.91 20.72
N CYS A 111 1.53 -3.97 19.84
CA CYS A 111 0.40 -4.10 18.92
C CYS A 111 0.71 -4.97 17.68
N THR A 112 1.98 -5.29 17.43
CA THR A 112 2.39 -6.14 16.30
C THR A 112 1.76 -7.54 16.33
N THR A 113 1.46 -8.07 17.52
CA THR A 113 0.85 -9.39 17.70
C THR A 113 -0.56 -9.52 17.12
N TRP A 114 -1.22 -8.39 16.82
CA TRP A 114 -2.61 -8.35 16.34
C TRP A 114 -2.73 -8.02 14.85
N LEU A 115 -1.61 -7.73 14.17
CA LEU A 115 -1.59 -7.30 12.76
C LEU A 115 -2.12 -8.38 11.80
N GLU A 116 -2.03 -9.65 12.19
CA GLU A 116 -2.54 -10.81 11.42
C GLU A 116 -4.04 -11.07 11.65
N ASN A 117 -4.68 -10.38 12.59
CA ASN A 117 -6.10 -10.54 12.90
C ASN A 117 -6.95 -9.64 11.99
N PRO A 118 -7.78 -10.17 11.08
CA PRO A 118 -8.62 -9.35 10.20
C PRO A 118 -9.60 -8.44 10.97
N THR A 119 -10.04 -8.90 12.14
CA THR A 119 -10.95 -8.16 13.04
C THR A 119 -10.30 -6.90 13.61
N PHE A 120 -8.98 -6.93 13.85
CA PHE A 120 -8.21 -5.77 14.30
C PHE A 120 -8.29 -4.63 13.29
N TRP A 121 -8.08 -4.93 12.00
CA TRP A 121 -8.14 -3.92 10.94
C TRP A 121 -9.56 -3.44 10.62
N CYS A 122 -10.57 -4.30 10.77
CA CYS A 122 -11.96 -3.89 10.73
C CYS A 122 -12.27 -2.87 11.83
N ALA A 123 -11.83 -3.11 13.07
CA ALA A 123 -12.00 -2.18 14.18
C ALA A 123 -11.28 -0.85 13.94
N VAL A 124 -10.00 -0.87 13.51
CA VAL A 124 -9.23 0.34 13.16
C VAL A 124 -9.97 1.18 12.12
N SER A 125 -10.52 0.53 11.08
CA SER A 125 -11.20 1.21 9.97
C SER A 125 -12.52 1.87 10.41
N ILE A 126 -13.29 1.21 11.27
CA ILE A 126 -14.55 1.75 11.82
C ILE A 126 -14.26 2.97 12.71
N ILE A 127 -13.25 2.87 13.56
CA ILE A 127 -12.83 3.96 14.46
C ILE A 127 -12.35 5.17 13.64
N TYR A 128 -11.48 4.94 12.66
CA TYR A 128 -10.96 6.00 11.80
C TYR A 128 -12.09 6.70 11.02
N ALA A 129 -13.05 5.95 10.48
CA ALA A 129 -14.23 6.52 9.82
C ALA A 129 -15.09 7.36 10.77
N GLY A 130 -15.23 6.95 12.03
CA GLY A 130 -15.90 7.71 13.10
C GLY A 130 -15.18 9.03 13.42
N ARG A 131 -13.84 9.04 13.44
CA ARG A 131 -13.02 10.25 13.61
C ARG A 131 -13.15 11.20 12.41
N VAL A 132 -13.12 10.68 11.18
CA VAL A 132 -13.31 11.48 9.96
C VAL A 132 -14.69 12.17 9.94
N LYS A 133 -15.73 11.51 10.46
CA LYS A 133 -17.07 12.07 10.61
C LYS A 133 -17.27 12.94 11.86
N ARG A 134 -16.23 13.15 12.67
CA ARG A 134 -16.26 13.89 13.95
C ARG A 134 -17.24 13.32 14.98
N LEU A 135 -17.61 12.05 14.85
CA LEU A 135 -18.47 11.32 15.78
C LEU A 135 -17.66 10.82 17.00
N LEU A 136 -16.37 10.53 16.78
CA LEU A 136 -15.41 10.15 17.81
C LEU A 136 -14.36 11.26 17.89
N LYS A 137 -14.47 12.14 18.90
CA LYS A 137 -13.63 13.34 19.02
C LYS A 137 -12.43 13.11 19.92
N SER A 138 -12.56 12.22 20.90
CA SER A 138 -11.51 11.85 21.83
C SER A 138 -11.32 10.34 21.89
N ARG A 139 -10.18 9.92 22.45
CA ARG A 139 -9.89 8.52 22.77
C ARG A 139 -10.94 7.94 23.73
N GLU A 140 -11.41 8.76 24.68
CA GLU A 140 -12.41 8.38 25.67
C GLU A 140 -13.80 8.13 25.05
N ASP A 141 -14.20 8.95 24.07
CA ASP A 141 -15.42 8.72 23.27
C ASP A 141 -15.33 7.39 22.51
N CYS A 142 -14.14 7.08 22.00
CA CYS A 142 -13.88 5.85 21.27
C CYS A 142 -13.93 4.63 22.20
N GLU A 143 -13.34 4.70 23.39
CA GLU A 143 -13.38 3.62 24.38
C GLU A 143 -14.80 3.30 24.84
N ARG A 144 -15.66 4.33 24.97
CA ARG A 144 -17.09 4.15 25.23
C ARG A 144 -17.82 3.55 24.03
N PHE A 145 -17.49 3.98 22.81
CA PHE A 145 -18.10 3.50 21.57
C PHE A 145 -17.78 2.01 21.30
N VAL A 146 -16.52 1.59 21.42
CA VAL A 146 -16.12 0.20 21.16
C VAL A 146 -16.61 -0.79 22.22
N ARG A 147 -16.99 -0.29 23.41
CA ARG A 147 -17.65 -1.08 24.46
C ARG A 147 -19.18 -1.06 24.34
N GLY A 148 -19.73 -0.31 23.39
CA GLY A 148 -21.16 -0.19 23.17
C GLY A 148 -21.74 -1.39 22.43
N ALA A 149 -22.99 -1.75 22.76
CA ALA A 149 -23.69 -2.90 22.18
C ALA A 149 -23.84 -2.84 20.65
N GLU A 150 -23.84 -1.65 20.05
CA GLU A 150 -23.91 -1.47 18.59
C GLU A 150 -22.58 -1.82 17.89
N PHE A 151 -21.43 -1.51 18.50
CA PHE A 151 -20.12 -1.88 17.96
C PHE A 151 -19.88 -3.38 18.07
N VAL A 152 -20.26 -3.99 19.20
CA VAL A 152 -20.17 -5.44 19.42
C VAL A 152 -21.05 -6.20 18.41
N ARG A 153 -22.28 -5.75 18.17
CA ARG A 153 -23.17 -6.32 17.13
C ARG A 153 -22.66 -6.16 15.70
N ALA A 154 -21.86 -5.14 15.42
CA ALA A 154 -21.28 -4.92 14.09
C ALA A 154 -20.10 -5.86 13.78
N ILE A 155 -19.53 -6.53 14.80
CA ILE A 155 -18.32 -7.35 14.68
C ILE A 155 -18.58 -8.85 14.95
N ASP A 156 -19.82 -9.26 15.26
CA ASP A 156 -20.26 -10.64 15.57
C ASP A 156 -19.88 -11.14 16.98
N ASP A 157 -20.81 -11.82 17.65
CA ASP A 157 -20.77 -12.20 19.08
C ASP A 157 -19.74 -13.32 19.36
N SER A 158 -19.30 -14.08 18.35
CA SER A 158 -18.29 -15.13 18.52
C SER A 158 -16.85 -14.62 18.70
N ILE A 159 -16.62 -13.29 18.59
CA ILE A 159 -15.27 -12.69 18.61
C ILE A 159 -14.91 -12.05 19.97
N VAL A 160 -15.87 -12.00 20.90
CA VAL A 160 -15.76 -11.32 22.21
C VAL A 160 -14.64 -11.88 23.09
N SER A 161 -14.24 -13.16 22.92
CA SER A 161 -13.14 -13.76 23.70
C SER A 161 -11.74 -13.29 23.27
N SER A 162 -11.60 -12.44 22.24
CA SER A 162 -10.31 -12.02 21.68
C SER A 162 -10.07 -10.50 21.63
N MET A 163 -10.89 -9.71 22.32
CA MET A 163 -10.86 -8.22 22.30
C MET A 163 -9.60 -7.55 22.90
N ASN A 164 -8.55 -8.30 23.24
CA ASN A 164 -7.28 -7.76 23.76
C ASN A 164 -6.57 -6.83 22.76
N PHE A 165 -6.98 -6.81 21.49
CA PHE A 165 -6.45 -5.94 20.44
C PHE A 165 -7.11 -4.55 20.37
N LEU A 166 -8.23 -4.30 21.05
CA LEU A 166 -8.96 -3.04 20.93
C LEU A 166 -8.16 -1.79 21.35
N PRO A 167 -7.37 -1.80 22.44
CA PRO A 167 -6.51 -0.68 22.78
C PRO A 167 -5.57 -0.32 21.62
N CYS A 168 -4.96 -1.34 21.02
CA CYS A 168 -4.10 -1.18 19.84
C CYS A 168 -4.84 -0.66 18.61
N ALA A 169 -6.10 -1.06 18.41
CA ALA A 169 -6.90 -0.62 17.27
C ALA A 169 -7.27 0.87 17.38
N ILE A 170 -7.59 1.33 18.60
CA ILE A 170 -7.83 2.75 18.90
C ILE A 170 -6.56 3.54 18.65
N ASP A 171 -5.42 3.13 19.20
CA ASP A 171 -4.15 3.84 19.03
C ASP A 171 -3.76 3.97 17.56
N THR A 172 -3.85 2.87 16.80
CA THR A 172 -3.56 2.84 15.37
C THR A 172 -4.48 3.79 14.59
N ALA A 173 -5.77 3.82 14.92
CA ALA A 173 -6.73 4.69 14.28
C ALA A 173 -6.53 6.18 14.62
N PHE A 174 -5.96 6.49 15.79
CA PHE A 174 -5.69 7.86 16.25
C PHE A 174 -4.37 8.43 15.73
N LEU A 175 -3.38 7.59 15.48
CA LEU A 175 -2.11 7.93 14.80
C LEU A 175 -2.32 8.32 13.34
N ALA A 176 -3.35 7.79 12.69
CA ALA A 176 -3.69 8.17 11.32
C ALA A 176 -4.13 9.66 11.27
N PRO A 177 -3.46 10.51 10.47
CA PRO A 177 -3.79 11.93 10.38
C PRO A 177 -5.15 12.11 9.71
N LEU A 178 -5.98 13.00 10.28
CA LEU A 178 -7.25 13.36 9.69
C LEU A 178 -7.03 14.18 8.41
N PRO A 179 -7.87 13.99 7.37
CA PRO A 179 -7.75 14.76 6.13
C PRO A 179 -7.89 16.26 6.41
N PRO A 180 -7.13 17.13 5.71
CA PRO A 180 -7.22 18.58 5.89
C PRO A 180 -8.66 19.07 5.69
N ASN A 181 -9.20 19.77 6.70
CA ASN A 181 -10.56 20.32 6.65
C ASN A 181 -10.62 21.50 5.65
N GLU A 182 -11.44 21.39 4.61
CA GLU A 182 -11.85 22.57 3.83
C GLU A 182 -12.95 23.34 4.60
N ARG A 183 -12.55 24.34 5.40
CA ARG A 183 -12.92 25.78 5.24
C ARG A 183 -12.56 26.64 6.48
N ARG A 184 -12.09 27.84 6.13
CA ARG A 184 -11.45 28.97 6.84
C ARG A 184 -11.98 29.50 8.19
N ASN A 185 -10.98 30.04 8.91
CA ASN A 185 -10.87 31.28 9.70
C ASN A 185 -11.48 31.42 11.10
N SER A 186 -10.60 31.56 12.10
CA SER A 186 -10.46 32.82 12.86
C SER A 186 -9.11 32.93 13.59
N ASN A 187 -8.29 33.88 13.12
CA ASN A 187 -7.38 34.80 13.83
C ASN A 187 -6.24 34.30 14.74
N ASN A 188 -5.02 34.68 14.31
CA ASN A 188 -3.78 34.94 15.06
C ASN A 188 -3.14 33.73 15.78
N THR A 189 -1.83 33.45 15.68
CA THR A 189 -0.64 34.29 15.49
C THR A 189 0.55 33.42 15.10
N SER A 190 1.42 33.95 14.23
CA SER A 190 2.85 33.64 14.02
C SER A 190 3.38 32.20 14.19
N GLY A 191 3.89 31.65 13.08
CA GLY A 191 5.16 30.90 13.09
C GLY A 191 5.07 29.38 13.16
N PHE A 192 4.59 28.72 12.10
CA PHE A 192 4.71 27.25 11.90
C PHE A 192 4.85 26.86 10.42
N GLY A 193 5.25 27.81 9.56
CA GLY A 193 5.33 27.60 8.11
C GLY A 193 6.67 27.03 7.62
N ALA A 194 7.73 27.07 8.44
CA ALA A 194 9.08 26.70 8.02
C ALA A 194 9.54 25.34 8.58
N GLU A 195 9.23 24.98 9.83
CA GLU A 195 9.66 23.70 10.42
C GLU A 195 8.81 22.49 9.99
N ALA A 196 7.55 22.70 9.56
CA ALA A 196 6.74 21.65 8.95
C ALA A 196 7.26 21.25 7.55
N ALA A 197 8.06 22.10 6.89
CA ALA A 197 8.65 21.79 5.59
C ALA A 197 9.90 20.89 5.71
N GLU A 198 10.56 20.86 6.87
CA GLU A 198 11.79 20.08 7.09
C GLU A 198 11.49 18.66 7.63
N LEU A 199 10.44 18.50 8.44
CA LEU A 199 9.87 17.19 8.84
C LEU A 199 9.17 16.46 7.67
N LEU A 200 8.82 17.17 6.59
CA LEU A 200 8.34 16.62 5.33
C LEU A 200 9.46 16.30 4.33
N SER A 201 10.74 16.39 4.74
CA SER A 201 11.85 15.93 3.91
C SER A 201 11.89 14.39 3.87
N SER A 202 11.29 13.88 2.80
CA SER A 202 11.27 12.57 2.14
C SER A 202 12.07 11.33 2.61
N SER A 203 12.90 11.31 3.65
CA SER A 203 13.67 10.11 4.06
C SER A 203 12.96 9.28 5.12
N SER A 204 12.38 9.90 6.14
CA SER A 204 11.81 9.19 7.30
C SER A 204 10.42 8.60 7.04
N LEU A 205 9.55 9.34 6.35
CA LEU A 205 8.24 8.83 5.89
C LEU A 205 8.40 7.70 4.87
N MET A 206 9.43 7.78 4.03
CA MET A 206 9.75 6.74 3.05
C MET A 206 10.38 5.52 3.71
N ALA A 207 11.17 5.67 4.77
CA ALA A 207 11.70 4.54 5.55
C ALA A 207 10.60 3.80 6.33
N VAL A 208 9.61 4.53 6.87
CA VAL A 208 8.45 3.93 7.54
C VAL A 208 7.51 3.25 6.54
N LEU A 209 7.29 3.85 5.36
CA LEU A 209 6.54 3.22 4.26
C LEU A 209 7.30 2.05 3.61
N ASP A 210 8.63 2.10 3.53
CA ASP A 210 9.46 0.99 3.06
C ASP A 210 9.43 -0.14 4.08
N THR A 211 9.52 0.14 5.38
CA THR A 211 9.50 -0.90 6.42
C THR A 211 8.10 -1.50 6.59
N ALA A 212 7.04 -0.68 6.58
CA ALA A 212 5.65 -1.14 6.58
C ALA A 212 5.27 -1.84 5.26
N GLY A 213 5.84 -1.41 4.13
CA GLY A 213 5.63 -2.01 2.82
C GLY A 213 6.41 -3.31 2.59
N THR A 214 7.64 -3.43 3.12
CA THR A 214 8.48 -4.63 2.98
C THR A 214 8.09 -5.74 3.97
N THR A 215 7.61 -5.41 5.16
CA THR A 215 7.13 -6.42 6.12
C THR A 215 5.65 -6.80 5.94
N ALA A 216 4.80 -5.91 5.39
CA ALA A 216 3.45 -6.29 4.96
C ALA A 216 3.42 -7.10 3.64
N ALA A 217 4.50 -7.06 2.85
CA ALA A 217 4.58 -7.74 1.54
C ALA A 217 4.78 -9.26 1.62
N THR A 218 5.01 -9.86 2.80
CA THR A 218 5.22 -11.31 2.95
C THR A 218 4.03 -12.09 3.49
N THR A 219 2.96 -11.42 3.93
CA THR A 219 1.74 -12.07 4.42
C THR A 219 0.63 -12.05 3.37
N LEU A 220 0.52 -13.13 2.60
CA LEU A 220 -0.71 -13.73 2.05
C LEU A 220 -1.83 -12.80 1.52
N GLN A 221 -1.51 -11.72 0.78
CA GLN A 221 -2.47 -11.21 -0.20
C GLN A 221 -2.49 -12.21 -1.37
N PRO A 222 -3.64 -12.84 -1.69
CA PRO A 222 -3.73 -13.72 -2.85
C PRO A 222 -3.35 -12.93 -4.11
N SER A 223 -2.43 -13.47 -4.89
CA SER A 223 -1.98 -12.81 -6.12
C SER A 223 -3.07 -12.93 -7.17
N ALA A 224 -3.34 -11.83 -7.89
CA ALA A 224 -4.09 -11.93 -9.14
C ALA A 224 -3.32 -12.83 -10.11
N ALA A 225 -4.03 -13.71 -10.81
CA ALA A 225 -3.46 -14.43 -11.95
C ALA A 225 -3.34 -13.46 -13.14
N GLY A 226 -2.24 -13.52 -13.88
CA GLY A 226 -2.17 -12.88 -15.18
C GLY A 226 -3.01 -13.68 -16.16
N THR A 227 -3.92 -13.04 -16.90
CA THR A 227 -4.83 -13.75 -17.80
C THR A 227 -4.90 -13.03 -19.13
N VAL A 228 -4.79 -13.77 -20.23
CA VAL A 228 -4.87 -13.21 -21.57
C VAL A 228 -5.52 -14.19 -22.54
N SER A 229 -6.32 -13.67 -23.46
CA SER A 229 -6.70 -14.42 -24.66
C SER A 229 -5.81 -13.96 -25.81
N ARG A 230 -4.93 -14.86 -26.30
CA ARG A 230 -4.02 -14.54 -27.41
C ARG A 230 -4.67 -14.67 -28.78
N SER A 231 -5.73 -15.47 -28.88
CA SER A 231 -6.60 -15.61 -30.04
C SER A 231 -7.93 -16.25 -29.61
N ASN A 232 -8.93 -16.24 -30.49
CA ASN A 232 -10.27 -16.72 -30.16
C ASN A 232 -10.22 -18.11 -29.49
N GLU A 233 -10.84 -18.20 -28.32
CA GLU A 233 -10.95 -19.41 -27.49
C GLU A 233 -9.62 -19.92 -26.91
N PHE A 234 -8.47 -19.31 -27.20
CA PHE A 234 -7.21 -19.61 -26.53
C PHE A 234 -7.06 -18.70 -25.31
N ILE A 235 -6.78 -19.32 -24.16
CA ILE A 235 -6.50 -18.62 -22.91
C ILE A 235 -5.13 -19.05 -22.43
N ASP A 236 -4.33 -18.08 -21.99
CA ASP A 236 -3.11 -18.32 -21.22
C ASP A 236 -3.27 -17.64 -19.87
N ILE A 237 -2.94 -18.37 -18.81
CA ILE A 237 -2.89 -17.87 -17.44
C ILE A 237 -1.47 -17.93 -16.91
N PHE A 238 -1.14 -17.01 -16.00
CA PHE A 238 0.19 -16.82 -15.44
C PHE A 238 0.11 -16.65 -13.94
N PHE A 239 1.02 -17.29 -13.22
CA PHE A 239 1.05 -17.22 -11.77
C PHE A 239 2.48 -17.33 -11.24
N THR A 240 2.78 -16.59 -10.17
CA THR A 240 4.03 -16.74 -9.43
C THR A 240 3.82 -17.74 -8.30
N MET A 241 4.41 -18.91 -8.46
CA MET A 241 4.25 -20.06 -7.56
C MET A 241 4.88 -19.79 -6.18
N SER A 242 4.59 -20.67 -5.21
CA SER A 242 5.14 -20.59 -3.84
C SER A 242 6.67 -20.70 -3.78
N ASP A 243 7.28 -21.35 -4.77
CA ASP A 243 8.74 -21.42 -4.93
C ASP A 243 9.34 -20.19 -5.67
N GLY A 244 8.49 -19.21 -6.00
CA GLY A 244 8.85 -17.99 -6.70
C GLY A 244 8.99 -18.12 -8.22
N LYS A 245 8.80 -19.32 -8.80
CA LYS A 245 8.84 -19.49 -10.25
C LYS A 245 7.59 -18.93 -10.90
N VAL A 246 7.77 -18.31 -12.07
CA VAL A 246 6.64 -17.93 -12.93
C VAL A 246 6.24 -19.12 -13.78
N ALA A 247 4.98 -19.50 -13.71
CA ALA A 247 4.41 -20.60 -14.45
C ALA A 247 3.20 -20.16 -15.28
N THR A 248 2.91 -20.93 -16.32
CA THR A 248 1.74 -20.74 -17.19
C THR A 248 0.96 -22.03 -17.35
N ALA A 249 -0.36 -21.91 -17.39
CA ALA A 249 -1.28 -22.94 -17.87
C ALA A 249 -2.08 -22.34 -19.04
N ALA A 250 -2.62 -23.18 -19.92
CA ALA A 250 -3.32 -22.68 -21.09
C ALA A 250 -4.54 -23.54 -21.43
N TRP A 251 -5.64 -22.91 -21.80
CA TRP A 251 -6.81 -23.58 -22.37
C TRP A 251 -6.73 -23.57 -23.89
N GLN A 252 -6.99 -24.73 -24.50
CA GLN A 252 -7.01 -24.89 -25.95
C GLN A 252 -8.39 -25.36 -26.44
N PRO A 253 -8.91 -24.79 -27.54
CA PRO A 253 -10.24 -25.10 -28.07
C PRO A 253 -10.34 -26.46 -28.78
N ASP A 254 -9.23 -27.14 -29.06
CA ASP A 254 -9.18 -28.40 -29.82
C ASP A 254 -9.54 -29.65 -29.01
N GLY A 255 -10.23 -29.48 -27.88
CA GLY A 255 -10.70 -30.59 -27.03
C GLY A 255 -9.65 -31.13 -26.05
N GLN A 256 -8.44 -30.56 -26.00
CA GLN A 256 -7.41 -30.96 -25.03
C GLN A 256 -7.61 -30.36 -23.63
N GLY A 257 -8.56 -29.42 -23.48
CA GLY A 257 -8.84 -28.77 -22.21
C GLY A 257 -7.68 -27.90 -21.71
N TRP A 258 -7.48 -27.88 -20.39
CA TRP A 258 -6.37 -27.18 -19.76
C TRP A 258 -5.07 -27.97 -19.92
N ARG A 259 -4.07 -27.36 -20.57
CA ARG A 259 -2.67 -27.74 -20.41
C ARG A 259 -2.23 -27.39 -19.00
N GLY A 260 -1.67 -28.36 -18.28
CA GLY A 260 -1.13 -28.19 -16.94
C GLY A 260 -0.03 -27.12 -16.84
N TRP A 261 0.32 -26.78 -15.60
CA TRP A 261 1.32 -25.76 -15.30
C TRP A 261 2.71 -26.12 -15.86
N GLY A 262 3.30 -25.19 -16.60
CA GLY A 262 4.68 -25.25 -17.07
C GLY A 262 5.43 -23.97 -16.75
N ALA A 263 6.73 -24.06 -16.47
CA ALA A 263 7.55 -22.90 -16.16
C ALA A 263 7.69 -21.97 -17.38
N VAL A 264 7.59 -20.66 -17.14
CA VAL A 264 7.94 -19.64 -18.14
C VAL A 264 9.44 -19.40 -18.09
N THR A 265 10.20 -20.32 -18.70
CA THR A 265 11.67 -20.34 -18.70
C THR A 265 12.26 -20.32 -17.28
N ASN A 266 13.17 -19.39 -16.97
CA ASN A 266 13.85 -19.24 -15.68
C ASN A 266 13.30 -18.07 -14.84
N GLY A 267 12.08 -17.61 -15.12
CA GLY A 267 11.47 -16.46 -14.43
C GLY A 267 11.32 -16.68 -12.93
N LYS A 268 11.84 -15.75 -12.13
CA LYS A 268 11.78 -15.80 -10.67
C LYS A 268 11.40 -14.44 -10.08
N ALA A 269 10.44 -14.45 -9.18
CA ALA A 269 10.01 -13.29 -8.39
C ALA A 269 9.66 -13.73 -6.96
N LEU A 270 9.25 -12.77 -6.12
CA LEU A 270 8.72 -13.12 -4.80
C LEU A 270 7.43 -13.95 -4.96
N PRO A 271 7.18 -14.94 -4.10
CA PRO A 271 5.93 -15.70 -4.13
C PRO A 271 4.70 -14.78 -4.10
N GLY A 272 3.76 -15.02 -5.01
CA GLY A 272 2.57 -14.19 -5.16
C GLY A 272 2.82 -12.81 -5.77
N THR A 273 3.96 -12.57 -6.44
CA THR A 273 4.10 -11.40 -7.31
C THR A 273 3.07 -11.45 -8.44
N PRO A 274 2.27 -10.39 -8.64
CA PRO A 274 1.36 -10.32 -9.78
C PRO A 274 2.12 -10.38 -11.10
N VAL A 275 1.64 -11.24 -12.00
CA VAL A 275 2.08 -11.26 -13.40
C VAL A 275 0.96 -10.65 -14.23
N THR A 276 1.25 -9.63 -15.02
CA THR A 276 0.28 -9.07 -15.96
C THR A 276 0.59 -9.55 -17.36
N ALA A 277 -0.46 -9.81 -18.15
CA ALA A 277 -0.34 -10.38 -19.48
C ALA A 277 -1.13 -9.56 -20.48
N VAL A 278 -0.61 -9.45 -21.71
CA VAL A 278 -1.26 -8.73 -22.80
C VAL A 278 -1.09 -9.50 -24.11
N SER A 279 -2.12 -9.48 -24.95
CA SER A 279 -2.01 -9.89 -26.34
C SER A 279 -1.67 -8.65 -27.16
N ARG A 280 -0.49 -8.63 -27.78
CA ARG A 280 -0.07 -7.50 -28.64
C ARG A 280 -0.53 -7.65 -30.08
N SER A 281 -0.73 -8.89 -30.51
CA SER A 281 -1.31 -9.27 -31.80
C SER A 281 -1.70 -10.74 -31.75
N LYS A 282 -2.42 -11.20 -32.77
CA LYS A 282 -2.91 -12.58 -32.83
C LYS A 282 -1.79 -13.59 -32.54
N ASP A 283 -2.02 -14.44 -31.54
CA ASP A 283 -1.13 -15.49 -31.06
C ASP A 283 0.22 -15.03 -30.48
N LYS A 284 0.41 -13.72 -30.28
CA LYS A 284 1.60 -13.12 -29.65
C LYS A 284 1.22 -12.44 -28.34
N LEU A 285 1.86 -12.84 -27.26
CA LEU A 285 1.63 -12.27 -25.94
C LEU A 285 2.94 -11.87 -25.27
N ASP A 286 2.81 -10.95 -24.33
CA ASP A 286 3.88 -10.46 -23.49
C ASP A 286 3.40 -10.46 -22.05
N ILE A 287 4.29 -10.83 -21.13
CA ILE A 287 4.01 -10.82 -19.68
C ILE A 287 5.00 -9.94 -18.95
N PHE A 288 4.56 -9.37 -17.83
CA PHE A 288 5.34 -8.41 -17.03
C PHE A 288 5.22 -8.74 -15.55
N MET A 289 6.32 -8.52 -14.81
CA MET A 289 6.32 -8.64 -13.35
C MET A 289 7.39 -7.73 -12.73
N THR A 290 7.26 -7.50 -11.43
CA THR A 290 8.34 -6.96 -10.61
C THR A 290 9.31 -8.08 -10.20
N GLY A 291 10.56 -7.98 -10.64
CA GLY A 291 11.62 -8.94 -10.31
C GLY A 291 12.12 -8.80 -8.87
N LEU A 292 12.96 -9.75 -8.45
CA LEU A 292 13.61 -9.74 -7.13
C LEU A 292 14.49 -8.49 -6.91
N ASP A 293 14.98 -7.87 -7.97
CA ASP A 293 15.79 -6.66 -7.94
C ASP A 293 14.96 -5.35 -7.91
N GLY A 294 13.62 -5.47 -7.89
CA GLY A 294 12.67 -4.36 -7.92
C GLY A 294 12.48 -3.74 -9.32
N ARG A 295 13.16 -4.26 -10.35
CA ARG A 295 12.97 -3.82 -11.74
C ARG A 295 11.78 -4.51 -12.38
N ILE A 296 11.29 -3.95 -13.47
CA ILE A 296 10.28 -4.61 -14.29
C ILE A 296 10.96 -5.54 -15.27
N TRP A 297 10.49 -6.78 -15.30
CA TRP A 297 10.95 -7.81 -16.22
C TRP A 297 9.82 -8.21 -17.15
N THR A 298 10.16 -8.56 -18.39
CA THR A 298 9.20 -9.06 -19.36
C THR A 298 9.70 -10.32 -20.04
N ALA A 299 8.75 -11.16 -20.44
CA ALA A 299 8.96 -12.28 -21.35
C ALA A 299 7.88 -12.25 -22.44
N ALA A 300 8.23 -12.66 -23.64
CA ALA A 300 7.31 -12.71 -24.77
C ALA A 300 7.20 -14.12 -25.34
N TRP A 301 5.99 -14.45 -25.80
CA TRP A 301 5.67 -15.65 -26.55
C TRP A 301 5.38 -15.28 -27.99
N GLU A 302 6.00 -16.01 -28.92
CA GLU A 302 5.70 -15.96 -30.34
C GLU A 302 5.39 -17.37 -30.86
N PRO A 303 4.43 -17.50 -31.79
CA PRO A 303 4.08 -18.80 -32.36
C PRO A 303 5.25 -19.37 -33.18
N ASP A 304 6.04 -18.49 -33.79
CA ASP A 304 7.23 -18.83 -34.55
C ASP A 304 8.32 -19.32 -33.58
N GLY A 305 8.64 -20.62 -33.67
CA GLY A 305 9.55 -21.29 -32.75
C GLY A 305 8.90 -21.88 -31.49
N ARG A 306 7.59 -21.67 -31.26
CA ARG A 306 6.80 -22.22 -30.14
C ARG A 306 7.50 -22.13 -28.77
N ASN A 307 8.22 -21.03 -28.54
CA ASN A 307 9.07 -20.86 -27.38
C ASN A 307 8.94 -19.45 -26.81
N TRP A 308 9.16 -19.36 -25.51
CA TRP A 308 9.34 -18.10 -24.82
C TRP A 308 10.70 -17.50 -25.15
N ARG A 309 10.76 -16.19 -25.40
CA ARG A 309 12.01 -15.46 -25.67
C ARG A 309 12.87 -15.18 -24.41
N GLY A 310 12.54 -15.82 -23.28
CA GLY A 310 13.22 -15.63 -21.99
C GLY A 310 12.79 -14.34 -21.27
N TRP A 311 13.42 -14.05 -20.13
CA TRP A 311 13.16 -12.83 -19.36
C TRP A 311 14.25 -11.77 -19.57
N TRP A 312 13.85 -10.54 -19.84
CA TRP A 312 14.77 -9.39 -19.90
C TRP A 312 14.18 -8.16 -19.20
N PRO A 313 15.02 -7.25 -18.67
CA PRO A 313 14.54 -6.09 -17.94
C PRO A 313 13.99 -5.03 -18.89
N VAL A 314 12.91 -4.35 -18.47
CA VAL A 314 12.40 -3.15 -19.12
C VAL A 314 13.12 -1.95 -18.50
N GLY A 315 14.30 -1.62 -19.03
CA GLY A 315 15.14 -0.54 -18.52
C GLY A 315 15.66 -0.78 -17.09
N THR A 316 15.96 0.29 -16.36
CA THR A 316 16.64 0.22 -15.05
C THR A 316 15.82 0.75 -13.87
N LEU A 317 14.66 1.38 -14.13
CA LEU A 317 13.82 1.97 -13.11
C LEU A 317 13.26 0.90 -12.17
N LYS A 318 13.14 1.25 -10.88
CA LYS A 318 12.67 0.35 -9.83
C LYS A 318 11.36 0.82 -9.23
N THR A 319 10.62 -0.14 -8.69
CA THR A 319 9.41 0.07 -7.88
C THR A 319 9.42 -0.86 -6.68
N VAL A 320 8.42 -0.72 -5.81
CA VAL A 320 8.20 -1.63 -4.68
C VAL A 320 7.94 -3.02 -5.24
N GLN A 321 8.54 -4.05 -4.65
CA GLN A 321 8.30 -5.44 -5.07
C GLN A 321 6.80 -5.79 -4.92
N LYS A 322 6.30 -6.69 -5.77
CA LYS A 322 4.87 -7.06 -5.89
C LYS A 322 3.95 -5.94 -6.39
N THR A 323 4.48 -4.77 -6.76
CA THR A 323 3.69 -3.77 -7.50
C THR A 323 3.15 -4.37 -8.79
N VAL A 324 1.86 -4.13 -9.04
CA VAL A 324 1.22 -4.47 -10.31
C VAL A 324 1.72 -3.52 -11.40
N VAL A 325 2.36 -4.07 -12.42
CA VAL A 325 2.69 -3.33 -13.65
C VAL A 325 1.52 -3.44 -14.60
N SER A 326 0.82 -2.35 -14.88
CA SER A 326 -0.23 -2.39 -15.90
C SER A 326 0.38 -2.34 -17.29
N VAL A 327 -0.22 -3.09 -18.20
CA VAL A 327 0.16 -3.14 -19.61
C VAL A 327 -1.07 -3.01 -20.48
N VAL A 328 -0.93 -2.32 -21.61
CA VAL A 328 -1.98 -2.17 -22.61
C VAL A 328 -1.40 -2.28 -24.02
N SER A 329 -2.11 -2.97 -24.92
CA SER A 329 -1.86 -2.87 -26.35
C SER A 329 -2.67 -1.71 -26.91
N ARG A 330 -1.99 -0.62 -27.29
CA ARG A 330 -2.67 0.56 -27.87
C ARG A 330 -3.02 0.36 -29.34
N SER A 331 -2.24 -0.44 -30.03
CA SER A 331 -2.47 -0.89 -31.40
C SER A 331 -1.60 -2.12 -31.68
N LYS A 332 -1.79 -2.74 -32.86
CA LYS A 332 -1.09 -3.97 -33.25
C LYS A 332 0.41 -3.85 -33.01
N ASP A 333 0.94 -4.76 -32.19
CA ASP A 333 2.36 -4.88 -31.81
C ASP A 333 2.95 -3.67 -31.08
N LYS A 334 2.12 -2.74 -30.59
CA LYS A 334 2.53 -1.59 -29.79
C LYS A 334 2.00 -1.72 -28.37
N LEU A 335 2.91 -1.73 -27.40
CA LEU A 335 2.60 -1.88 -25.98
C LEU A 335 3.06 -0.64 -25.21
N ASP A 336 2.29 -0.30 -24.20
CA ASP A 336 2.66 0.70 -23.20
C ASP A 336 2.46 0.08 -21.81
N ILE A 337 3.44 0.28 -20.94
CA ILE A 337 3.40 -0.19 -19.56
C ILE A 337 3.47 0.98 -18.58
N PHE A 338 2.89 0.78 -17.40
CA PHE A 338 2.74 1.82 -16.38
C PHE A 338 3.04 1.28 -14.98
N MET A 339 3.73 2.09 -14.19
CA MET A 339 3.94 1.82 -12.77
C MET A 339 4.15 3.12 -11.99
N THR A 340 4.02 3.03 -10.66
CA THR A 340 4.52 4.05 -9.75
C THR A 340 5.93 3.68 -9.30
N GLY A 341 6.90 4.58 -9.46
CA GLY A 341 8.28 4.37 -9.03
C GLY A 341 8.45 4.46 -7.51
N LEU A 342 9.65 4.13 -7.02
CA LEU A 342 10.01 4.29 -5.60
C LEU A 342 9.92 5.76 -5.13
N ASP A 343 10.01 6.73 -6.03
CA ASP A 343 9.85 8.16 -5.72
C ASP A 343 8.38 8.63 -5.74
N GLY A 344 7.43 7.70 -5.87
CA GLY A 344 6.00 7.98 -5.93
C GLY A 344 5.52 8.59 -7.25
N LYS A 345 6.40 8.80 -8.25
CA LYS A 345 5.99 9.32 -9.56
C LYS A 345 5.41 8.22 -10.44
N VAL A 346 4.47 8.58 -11.31
CA VAL A 346 3.94 7.69 -12.33
C VAL A 346 4.83 7.71 -13.57
N TYR A 347 5.25 6.53 -14.02
CA TYR A 347 6.11 6.35 -15.19
C TYR A 347 5.45 5.47 -16.24
N THR A 348 5.87 5.66 -17.48
CA THR A 348 5.55 4.76 -18.59
C THR A 348 6.79 4.40 -19.41
N ALA A 349 6.75 3.22 -20.03
CA ALA A 349 7.69 2.75 -21.02
C ALA A 349 6.89 2.13 -22.18
N ALA A 350 7.44 2.17 -23.39
CA ALA A 350 6.72 1.71 -24.57
C ALA A 350 7.56 0.77 -25.44
N TRP A 351 6.88 -0.17 -26.09
CA TRP A 351 7.43 -1.06 -27.11
C TRP A 351 6.78 -0.77 -28.45
N GLU A 352 7.62 -0.65 -29.49
CA GLU A 352 7.19 -0.57 -30.88
C GLU A 352 8.04 -1.53 -31.73
N PRO A 353 7.47 -2.15 -32.77
CA PRO A 353 8.15 -3.19 -33.55
C PRO A 353 9.31 -2.66 -34.40
N ASP A 354 9.39 -1.34 -34.61
CA ASP A 354 10.50 -0.68 -35.30
C ASP A 354 11.76 -0.53 -34.41
N GLY A 355 11.59 -0.68 -33.09
CA GLY A 355 12.67 -0.67 -32.11
C GLY A 355 13.18 -2.06 -31.78
N LYS A 356 14.48 -2.17 -31.46
CA LYS A 356 15.07 -3.40 -30.91
C LYS A 356 14.92 -3.52 -29.38
N ASN A 357 14.56 -2.43 -28.71
CA ASN A 357 14.49 -2.33 -27.25
C ASN A 357 13.24 -1.55 -26.83
N TRP A 358 12.80 -1.78 -25.59
CA TRP A 358 11.83 -0.91 -24.94
C TRP A 358 12.37 0.53 -24.89
N ARG A 359 11.50 1.49 -25.22
CA ARG A 359 11.77 2.91 -24.96
C ARG A 359 11.72 3.10 -23.45
N GLY A 360 12.75 3.74 -22.89
CA GLY A 360 13.02 3.82 -21.45
C GLY A 360 11.89 4.45 -20.63
N TRP A 361 12.04 4.51 -19.30
CA TRP A 361 10.99 5.07 -18.45
C TRP A 361 10.99 6.60 -18.45
N TRP A 362 9.85 7.22 -18.77
CA TRP A 362 9.64 8.66 -18.62
C TRP A 362 8.40 8.96 -17.76
N PRO A 363 8.40 10.10 -17.04
CA PRO A 363 7.29 10.45 -16.15
C PRO A 363 6.03 10.81 -16.95
N VAL A 364 4.87 10.40 -16.44
CA VAL A 364 3.56 10.72 -17.02
C VAL A 364 3.01 11.97 -16.35
N ALA A 365 3.18 13.11 -17.01
CA ALA A 365 2.64 14.41 -16.62
C ALA A 365 2.84 14.75 -15.12
N ASN A 366 3.99 14.36 -14.55
CA ASN A 366 4.36 14.57 -13.15
C ASN A 366 3.35 14.03 -12.12
N GLY A 367 2.58 12.99 -12.47
CA GLY A 367 1.65 12.34 -11.55
C GLY A 367 2.35 11.79 -10.31
N LYS A 368 1.70 11.91 -9.15
CA LYS A 368 2.20 11.40 -7.87
C LYS A 368 1.14 10.54 -7.17
N ALA A 369 1.58 9.41 -6.63
CA ALA A 369 0.80 8.50 -5.79
C ALA A 369 1.72 7.87 -4.74
N LEU A 370 1.17 7.03 -3.86
CA LEU A 370 2.00 6.22 -2.97
C LEU A 370 2.89 5.27 -3.81
N PRO A 371 4.16 5.06 -3.47
CA PRO A 371 4.99 4.05 -4.12
C PRO A 371 4.26 2.69 -4.19
N GLY A 372 4.30 2.05 -5.36
CA GLY A 372 3.61 0.78 -5.61
C GLY A 372 2.09 0.87 -5.83
N THR A 373 1.51 2.07 -5.89
CA THR A 373 0.09 2.23 -6.28
C THR A 373 -0.16 1.60 -7.66
N PRO A 374 -1.16 0.70 -7.81
CA PRO A 374 -1.53 0.18 -9.12
C PRO A 374 -2.05 1.30 -10.03
N ILE A 375 -1.42 1.46 -11.19
CA ILE A 375 -1.94 2.29 -12.28
C ILE A 375 -2.75 1.38 -13.18
N THR A 376 -3.99 1.75 -13.50
CA THR A 376 -4.80 0.97 -14.45
C THR A 376 -4.81 1.67 -15.80
N ALA A 377 -4.39 0.97 -16.86
CA ALA A 377 -4.32 1.52 -18.21
C ALA A 377 -5.32 0.86 -19.15
N VAL A 378 -5.99 1.66 -19.98
CA VAL A 378 -6.95 1.19 -20.97
C VAL A 378 -6.71 1.87 -22.31
N SER A 379 -6.81 1.10 -23.39
CA SER A 379 -6.86 1.64 -24.75
C SER A 379 -8.32 1.83 -25.13
N ARG A 380 -8.78 3.09 -25.19
CA ARG A 380 -10.19 3.37 -25.53
C ARG A 380 -10.47 3.29 -27.02
N SER A 381 -9.45 3.51 -27.83
CA SER A 381 -9.46 3.30 -29.28
C SER A 381 -8.03 3.24 -29.78
N LYS A 382 -7.85 2.92 -31.07
CA LYS A 382 -6.53 2.76 -31.67
C LYS A 382 -5.62 3.96 -31.34
N ASP A 383 -4.50 3.65 -30.70
CA ASP A 383 -3.47 4.61 -30.26
C ASP A 383 -3.99 5.71 -29.31
N LYS A 384 -5.07 5.47 -28.55
CA LYS A 384 -5.56 6.39 -27.52
C LYS A 384 -5.62 5.69 -26.17
N LEU A 385 -4.87 6.23 -25.21
CA LEU A 385 -4.71 5.65 -23.88
C LEU A 385 -5.30 6.54 -22.81
N ASP A 386 -5.89 5.92 -21.82
CA ASP A 386 -6.31 6.56 -20.58
C ASP A 386 -5.78 5.72 -19.41
N ILE A 387 -5.22 6.39 -18.41
CA ILE A 387 -4.71 5.76 -17.19
C ILE A 387 -5.39 6.33 -15.96
N PHE A 388 -5.52 5.49 -14.93
CA PHE A 388 -6.27 5.77 -13.72
C PHE A 388 -5.48 5.37 -12.48
N MET A 389 -5.64 6.14 -11.41
CA MET A 389 -5.09 5.82 -10.09
C MET A 389 -5.96 6.40 -8.98
N THR A 390 -5.87 5.83 -7.78
CA THR A 390 -6.35 6.48 -6.56
C THR A 390 -5.23 7.34 -5.97
N GLY A 391 -5.42 8.66 -5.99
CA GLY A 391 -4.42 9.62 -5.52
C GLY A 391 -4.26 9.65 -3.99
N LEU A 392 -3.28 10.42 -3.52
CA LEU A 392 -3.01 10.61 -2.08
C LEU A 392 -4.20 11.21 -1.32
N ASP A 393 -5.06 11.97 -2.00
CA ASP A 393 -6.27 12.58 -1.45
C ASP A 393 -7.49 11.64 -1.44
N GLY A 394 -7.30 10.40 -1.88
CA GLY A 394 -8.33 9.36 -2.03
C GLY A 394 -9.20 9.53 -3.28
N ARG A 395 -9.03 10.60 -4.07
CA ARG A 395 -9.81 10.79 -5.30
C ARG A 395 -9.27 9.90 -6.41
N ILE A 396 -10.13 9.60 -7.38
CA ILE A 396 -9.72 8.95 -8.62
C ILE A 396 -9.20 10.01 -9.59
N TRP A 397 -7.99 9.81 -10.08
CA TRP A 397 -7.32 10.69 -11.03
C TRP A 397 -7.12 9.99 -12.36
N THR A 398 -7.19 10.75 -13.46
CA THR A 398 -6.94 10.25 -14.81
C THR A 398 -6.00 11.15 -15.60
N ALA A 399 -5.14 10.52 -16.42
CA ALA A 399 -4.38 11.17 -17.47
C ALA A 399 -4.64 10.42 -18.79
N ALA A 400 -4.54 11.14 -19.91
CA ALA A 400 -4.85 10.57 -21.23
C ALA A 400 -3.75 10.91 -22.24
N TRP A 401 -3.52 10.03 -23.19
CA TRP A 401 -2.59 10.23 -24.30
C TRP A 401 -3.30 9.99 -25.63
N GLU A 402 -3.04 10.88 -26.58
CA GLU A 402 -3.51 10.77 -27.97
C GLU A 402 -2.36 11.16 -28.92
N PRO A 403 -2.31 10.61 -30.15
CA PRO A 403 -1.19 10.83 -31.05
C PRO A 403 -1.06 12.27 -31.54
N ASP A 404 -2.19 13.00 -31.61
CA ASP A 404 -2.28 14.38 -32.06
C ASP A 404 -1.74 15.39 -31.03
N GLY A 405 -1.75 15.04 -29.74
CA GLY A 405 -1.38 15.91 -28.64
C GLY A 405 0.11 15.98 -28.31
N ARG A 406 0.94 15.08 -28.85
CA ARG A 406 2.39 14.84 -28.56
C ARG A 406 2.77 14.65 -27.07
N ASN A 407 1.94 15.09 -26.13
CA ASN A 407 2.12 15.05 -24.68
C ASN A 407 0.87 14.44 -24.03
N TRP A 408 1.06 13.91 -22.83
CA TRP A 408 -0.05 13.49 -21.97
C TRP A 408 -0.93 14.70 -21.61
N ARG A 409 -2.25 14.53 -21.76
CA ARG A 409 -3.23 15.37 -21.08
C ARG A 409 -3.10 15.07 -19.58
N GLY A 410 -2.67 16.07 -18.82
CA GLY A 410 -2.29 15.93 -17.43
C GLY A 410 -3.38 15.41 -16.51
N TRP A 411 -2.96 15.06 -15.30
CA TRP A 411 -3.81 14.46 -14.28
C TRP A 411 -4.95 15.39 -13.88
N ARG A 412 -6.19 14.90 -13.99
CA ARG A 412 -7.40 15.57 -13.52
C ARG A 412 -8.25 14.61 -12.68
N PRO A 413 -8.98 15.12 -11.67
CA PRO A 413 -9.85 14.27 -10.88
C PRO A 413 -11.07 13.84 -11.70
N VAL A 414 -11.52 12.60 -11.50
CA VAL A 414 -12.82 12.11 -11.99
C VAL A 414 -13.84 12.40 -10.89
N GLY A 415 -14.51 13.55 -10.98
CA GLY A 415 -15.50 13.96 -9.98
C GLY A 415 -14.91 14.16 -8.57
N THR A 416 -15.72 13.95 -7.54
CA THR A 416 -15.39 14.28 -6.14
C THR A 416 -15.37 13.09 -5.19
N MET A 417 -15.81 11.91 -5.64
CA MET A 417 -15.86 10.72 -4.81
C MET A 417 -14.47 10.21 -4.44
N LYS A 418 -14.41 9.48 -3.32
CA LYS A 418 -13.16 8.98 -2.74
C LYS A 418 -13.20 7.49 -2.47
N SER A 419 -12.05 6.86 -2.68
CA SER A 419 -11.68 5.51 -2.28
C SER A 419 -10.48 5.57 -1.32
N LEU A 420 -10.03 4.43 -0.82
CA LEU A 420 -8.79 4.35 -0.06
C LEU A 420 -7.57 4.65 -0.97
N PRO A 421 -6.67 5.57 -0.58
CA PRO A 421 -5.42 5.82 -1.30
C PRO A 421 -4.63 4.54 -1.60
N GLY A 422 -3.98 4.49 -2.77
CA GLY A 422 -3.16 3.34 -3.18
C GLY A 422 -3.93 2.10 -3.64
N LYS A 423 -5.26 2.14 -3.69
CA LYS A 423 -6.09 1.03 -4.21
C LYS A 423 -6.34 1.14 -5.70
N SER A 424 -6.54 -0.01 -6.34
CA SER A 424 -6.78 -0.13 -7.78
C SER A 424 -8.12 0.48 -8.19
N VAL A 425 -8.17 0.97 -9.43
CA VAL A 425 -9.38 1.45 -10.08
C VAL A 425 -9.74 0.47 -11.19
N GLY A 426 -10.95 -0.08 -11.20
CA GLY A 426 -11.41 -0.87 -12.34
C GLY A 426 -11.60 0.03 -13.54
N ALA A 427 -11.16 -0.36 -14.73
CA ALA A 427 -11.37 0.43 -15.94
C ALA A 427 -11.53 -0.46 -17.17
N VAL A 428 -12.41 -0.05 -18.08
CA VAL A 428 -12.70 -0.82 -19.30
C VAL A 428 -13.12 0.11 -20.44
N SER A 429 -12.72 -0.25 -21.67
CA SER A 429 -13.30 0.31 -22.89
C SER A 429 -14.46 -0.57 -23.34
N ARG A 430 -15.68 -0.06 -23.20
CA ARG A 430 -16.88 -0.83 -23.58
C ARG A 430 -17.15 -0.80 -25.08
N SER A 431 -16.75 0.28 -25.74
CA SER A 431 -16.76 0.44 -27.19
C SER A 431 -15.87 1.62 -27.57
N LYS A 432 -15.69 1.85 -28.89
CA LYS A 432 -14.76 2.85 -29.41
C LYS A 432 -14.95 4.21 -28.74
N ASP A 433 -13.89 4.70 -28.09
CA ASP A 433 -13.81 5.99 -27.40
C ASP A 433 -14.74 6.15 -26.18
N LYS A 434 -15.29 5.04 -25.65
CA LYS A 434 -16.16 5.01 -24.48
C LYS A 434 -15.52 4.22 -23.34
N LEU A 435 -15.40 4.84 -22.18
CA LEU A 435 -14.79 4.22 -21.00
C LEU A 435 -15.77 4.17 -19.83
N ASP A 436 -15.62 3.14 -19.01
CA ASP A 436 -16.27 3.04 -17.71
C ASP A 436 -15.20 2.69 -16.67
N ILE A 437 -15.27 3.33 -15.51
CA ILE A 437 -14.36 3.11 -14.39
C ILE A 437 -15.11 2.82 -13.10
N PHE A 438 -14.53 1.99 -12.26
CA PHE A 438 -15.17 1.40 -11.09
C PHE A 438 -14.30 1.53 -9.86
N MET A 439 -14.93 1.75 -8.71
CA MET A 439 -14.25 1.73 -7.42
C MET A 439 -15.20 1.30 -6.30
N THR A 440 -14.61 0.84 -5.19
CA THR A 440 -15.31 0.72 -3.91
C THR A 440 -15.03 1.96 -3.06
N GLY A 441 -16.06 2.76 -2.79
CA GLY A 441 -15.94 4.01 -2.05
C GLY A 441 -15.63 3.83 -0.56
N LEU A 442 -15.28 4.93 0.12
CA LEU A 442 -15.04 4.92 1.58
C LEU A 442 -16.26 4.50 2.43
N ASP A 443 -17.46 4.54 1.86
CA ASP A 443 -18.69 4.07 2.48
C ASP A 443 -19.01 2.58 2.19
N GLY A 444 -18.07 1.89 1.54
CA GLY A 444 -18.16 0.48 1.17
C GLY A 444 -19.12 0.19 0.00
N LYS A 445 -19.66 1.21 -0.68
CA LYS A 445 -20.49 1.01 -1.87
C LYS A 445 -19.65 0.95 -3.14
N VAL A 446 -20.15 0.24 -4.14
CA VAL A 446 -19.54 0.19 -5.48
C VAL A 446 -20.11 1.28 -6.36
N TYR A 447 -19.22 2.03 -7.01
CA TYR A 447 -19.58 3.14 -7.90
C TYR A 447 -18.97 2.96 -9.29
N THR A 448 -19.65 3.51 -10.29
CA THR A 448 -19.11 3.68 -11.64
C THR A 448 -19.17 5.14 -12.09
N ALA A 449 -18.23 5.53 -12.96
CA ALA A 449 -18.24 6.77 -13.72
C ALA A 449 -17.91 6.44 -15.18
N ALA A 450 -18.47 7.20 -16.12
CA ALA A 450 -18.30 6.93 -17.55
C ALA A 450 -17.79 8.14 -18.33
N TRP A 451 -17.00 7.85 -19.36
CA TRP A 451 -16.59 8.80 -20.37
C TRP A 451 -17.28 8.50 -21.70
N GLU A 452 -17.79 9.54 -22.32
CA GLU A 452 -18.39 9.51 -23.66
C GLU A 452 -17.70 10.56 -24.53
N PRO A 453 -17.43 10.27 -25.82
CA PRO A 453 -16.70 11.17 -26.70
C PRO A 453 -17.49 12.45 -27.05
N ASP A 454 -18.82 12.44 -26.87
CA ASP A 454 -19.68 13.61 -27.05
C ASP A 454 -19.60 14.61 -25.87
N GLY A 455 -19.07 14.17 -24.73
CA GLY A 455 -18.92 14.96 -23.52
C GLY A 455 -17.53 15.60 -23.40
N LYS A 456 -17.48 16.74 -22.69
CA LYS A 456 -16.21 17.35 -22.27
C LYS A 456 -15.71 16.87 -20.90
N ASN A 457 -16.58 16.20 -20.14
CA ASN A 457 -16.36 15.80 -18.76
C ASN A 457 -16.78 14.34 -18.54
N TRP A 458 -16.17 13.71 -17.54
CA TRP A 458 -16.66 12.44 -17.02
C TRP A 458 -18.08 12.62 -16.47
N ARG A 459 -18.97 11.69 -16.79
CA ARG A 459 -20.26 11.57 -16.13
C ARG A 459 -19.98 11.12 -14.69
N GLY A 460 -20.63 11.78 -13.73
CA GLY A 460 -20.32 11.67 -12.29
C GLY A 460 -20.40 10.25 -11.74
N TRP A 461 -20.07 10.07 -10.46
CA TRP A 461 -20.15 8.74 -9.85
C TRP A 461 -21.57 8.39 -9.44
N TRP A 462 -22.08 7.26 -9.94
CA TRP A 462 -23.36 6.68 -9.50
C TRP A 462 -23.17 5.25 -9.00
N PRO A 463 -24.02 4.78 -8.06
CA PRO A 463 -23.89 3.45 -7.48
C PRO A 463 -24.18 2.37 -8.53
N VAL A 464 -23.43 1.27 -8.45
CA VAL A 464 -23.72 0.05 -9.22
C VAL A 464 -24.67 -0.81 -8.39
N ALA A 465 -25.97 -0.59 -8.62
CA ALA A 465 -27.05 -1.20 -7.86
C ALA A 465 -26.83 -1.04 -6.33
N ASN A 466 -26.94 -2.12 -5.57
CA ASN A 466 -26.77 -2.17 -4.11
C ASN A 466 -25.43 -2.79 -3.67
N GLY A 467 -24.41 -2.80 -4.54
CA GLY A 467 -23.13 -3.47 -4.27
C GLY A 467 -22.42 -2.97 -3.02
N ARG A 468 -21.98 -3.91 -2.17
CA ARG A 468 -21.20 -3.60 -0.96
C ARG A 468 -19.97 -4.49 -0.84
N ALA A 469 -18.84 -3.87 -0.50
CA ALA A 469 -17.58 -4.52 -0.20
C ALA A 469 -16.77 -3.66 0.78
N LEU A 470 -15.63 -4.18 1.26
CA LEU A 470 -14.73 -3.37 2.08
C LEU A 470 -14.22 -2.17 1.26
N PRO A 471 -14.08 -0.97 1.85
CA PRO A 471 -13.52 0.19 1.15
C PRO A 471 -12.22 -0.15 0.40
N GLY A 472 -12.11 0.29 -0.85
CA GLY A 472 -10.93 0.01 -1.66
C GLY A 472 -10.80 -1.43 -2.17
N THR A 473 -11.83 -2.28 -2.01
CA THR A 473 -11.88 -3.60 -2.67
C THR A 473 -11.72 -3.42 -4.20
N PRO A 474 -10.82 -4.18 -4.84
CA PRO A 474 -10.69 -4.17 -6.30
C PRO A 474 -12.00 -4.56 -6.98
N VAL A 475 -12.41 -3.75 -7.96
CA VAL A 475 -13.52 -4.06 -8.85
C VAL A 475 -12.92 -4.27 -10.24
N THR A 476 -12.92 -5.51 -10.71
CA THR A 476 -12.41 -5.84 -12.04
C THR A 476 -13.53 -5.71 -13.05
N ALA A 477 -13.29 -5.01 -14.16
CA ALA A 477 -14.30 -4.75 -15.18
C ALA A 477 -13.87 -5.31 -16.54
N ILE A 478 -14.83 -5.80 -17.31
CA ILE A 478 -14.60 -6.28 -18.66
C ILE A 478 -15.77 -5.99 -19.59
N SER A 479 -15.46 -5.83 -20.87
CA SER A 479 -16.42 -5.73 -21.96
C SER A 479 -16.54 -7.10 -22.63
N ARG A 480 -17.67 -7.78 -22.44
CA ARG A 480 -17.91 -9.10 -23.07
C ARG A 480 -18.24 -8.96 -24.55
N SER A 481 -18.81 -7.83 -24.94
CA SER A 481 -19.04 -7.41 -26.32
C SER A 481 -19.40 -5.92 -26.34
N LYS A 482 -19.64 -5.36 -27.53
CA LYS A 482 -19.87 -3.92 -27.70
C LYS A 482 -20.95 -3.38 -26.74
N ASP A 483 -20.57 -2.41 -25.92
CA ASP A 483 -21.41 -1.71 -24.94
C ASP A 483 -22.03 -2.61 -23.84
N LYS A 484 -21.48 -3.81 -23.67
CA LYS A 484 -21.93 -4.83 -22.74
C LYS A 484 -20.82 -5.09 -21.71
N LEU A 485 -21.06 -4.69 -20.45
CA LEU A 485 -20.08 -4.80 -19.36
C LEU A 485 -20.45 -5.84 -18.33
N ASP A 486 -19.44 -6.44 -17.72
CA ASP A 486 -19.52 -7.28 -16.53
C ASP A 486 -18.44 -6.81 -15.57
N ILE A 487 -18.77 -6.76 -14.28
CA ILE A 487 -17.83 -6.42 -13.22
C ILE A 487 -17.81 -7.49 -12.15
N PHE A 488 -16.67 -7.63 -11.48
CA PHE A 488 -16.41 -8.67 -10.50
C PHE A 488 -15.73 -8.10 -9.27
N MET A 489 -16.11 -8.60 -8.09
CA MET A 489 -15.43 -8.28 -6.84
C MET A 489 -15.60 -9.41 -5.83
N THR A 490 -14.76 -9.39 -4.79
CA THR A 490 -15.01 -10.18 -3.58
C THR A 490 -15.95 -9.40 -2.65
N GLY A 491 -17.08 -10.01 -2.28
CA GLY A 491 -18.08 -9.41 -1.39
C GLY A 491 -17.70 -9.49 0.09
N LEU A 492 -18.52 -8.90 0.96
CA LEU A 492 -18.34 -8.93 2.42
C LEU A 492 -18.51 -10.33 3.05
N ASP A 493 -18.97 -11.31 2.28
CA ASP A 493 -19.09 -12.72 2.67
C ASP A 493 -17.94 -13.57 2.11
N GLY A 494 -16.93 -12.95 1.49
CA GLY A 494 -15.80 -13.63 0.87
C GLY A 494 -16.15 -14.35 -0.44
N ARG A 495 -17.41 -14.29 -0.90
CA ARG A 495 -17.78 -14.86 -2.20
C ARG A 495 -17.43 -13.92 -3.33
N ILE A 496 -17.37 -14.49 -4.54
CA ILE A 496 -17.20 -13.71 -5.76
C ILE A 496 -18.56 -13.29 -6.28
N TRP A 497 -18.75 -12.00 -6.44
CA TRP A 497 -19.98 -11.40 -6.92
C TRP A 497 -19.77 -10.72 -8.26
N THR A 498 -20.81 -10.73 -9.09
CA THR A 498 -20.83 -10.03 -10.36
C THR A 498 -22.08 -9.18 -10.53
N ALA A 499 -21.94 -8.10 -11.31
CA ALA A 499 -23.02 -7.28 -11.82
C ALA A 499 -22.77 -7.02 -13.31
N ALA A 500 -23.84 -6.84 -14.08
CA ALA A 500 -23.75 -6.66 -15.53
C ALA A 500 -24.54 -5.45 -16.01
N TRP A 501 -24.03 -4.83 -17.07
CA TRP A 501 -24.69 -3.77 -17.81
C TRP A 501 -25.06 -4.26 -19.21
N GLU A 502 -26.25 -3.85 -19.64
CA GLU A 502 -26.77 -4.02 -20.99
C GLU A 502 -27.14 -2.65 -21.56
N PRO A 503 -26.87 -2.36 -22.84
CA PRO A 503 -27.09 -1.03 -23.41
C PRO A 503 -28.57 -0.62 -23.50
N ASP A 504 -29.50 -1.57 -23.44
CA ASP A 504 -30.95 -1.37 -23.41
C ASP A 504 -31.52 -1.31 -21.98
N ALA A 505 -30.69 -1.51 -20.95
CA ALA A 505 -31.12 -1.45 -19.56
C ALA A 505 -31.12 -0.01 -19.02
N SER A 506 -32.11 0.30 -18.18
CA SER A 506 -32.17 1.56 -17.43
C SER A 506 -31.31 1.56 -16.15
N SER A 507 -30.84 0.38 -15.74
CA SER A 507 -30.03 0.19 -14.53
C SER A 507 -29.13 -1.04 -14.67
N TRP A 508 -28.08 -1.09 -13.85
CA TRP A 508 -27.25 -2.28 -13.72
C TRP A 508 -28.10 -3.46 -13.25
N ARG A 509 -27.91 -4.63 -13.87
CA ARG A 509 -28.38 -5.88 -13.27
C ARG A 509 -27.62 -6.05 -11.97
N GLY A 510 -28.36 -6.24 -10.88
CA GLY A 510 -27.86 -6.22 -9.51
C GLY A 510 -26.77 -7.27 -9.24
N TRP A 511 -26.32 -7.37 -8.00
CA TRP A 511 -25.23 -8.28 -7.66
C TRP A 511 -25.76 -9.70 -7.40
N TRP A 512 -25.18 -10.70 -8.09
CA TRP A 512 -25.39 -12.12 -7.77
C TRP A 512 -24.04 -12.82 -7.55
N ALA A 513 -24.04 -13.82 -6.67
CA ALA A 513 -22.85 -14.60 -6.37
C ALA A 513 -22.58 -15.61 -7.50
N ILE A 514 -21.30 -15.79 -7.84
CA ILE A 514 -20.84 -16.81 -8.76
C ILE A 514 -20.54 -18.07 -7.95
N GLY A 515 -21.49 -19.01 -7.94
CA GLY A 515 -21.38 -20.25 -7.18
C GLY A 515 -21.17 -20.03 -5.68
N ASN A 516 -20.45 -20.95 -5.02
CA ASN A 516 -20.25 -20.96 -3.57
C ASN A 516 -18.76 -20.90 -3.14
N LEU A 517 -17.83 -20.61 -4.06
CA LEU A 517 -16.41 -20.46 -3.73
C LEU A 517 -16.19 -19.25 -2.82
N THR A 518 -15.38 -19.45 -1.78
CA THR A 518 -15.00 -18.41 -0.82
C THR A 518 -13.52 -18.10 -0.87
N THR A 519 -13.18 -16.83 -0.76
CA THR A 519 -11.82 -16.29 -0.79
C THR A 519 -11.58 -15.38 0.41
N TYR A 520 -10.35 -14.90 0.56
CA TYR A 520 -10.10 -13.81 1.51
C TYR A 520 -10.75 -12.52 1.01
N MET A 521 -11.21 -11.66 1.92
CA MET A 521 -11.75 -10.36 1.54
C MET A 521 -10.74 -9.56 0.71
N MET A 522 -11.24 -8.76 -0.24
CA MET A 522 -10.42 -7.97 -1.17
C MET A 522 -9.55 -8.78 -2.14
N THR A 523 -9.74 -10.10 -2.23
CA THR A 523 -9.06 -10.92 -3.26
C THR A 523 -9.38 -10.36 -4.65
N PRO A 524 -8.35 -10.07 -5.47
CA PRO A 524 -8.57 -9.61 -6.84
C PRO A 524 -9.13 -10.75 -7.71
N VAL A 525 -10.09 -10.40 -8.57
CA VAL A 525 -10.62 -11.30 -9.60
C VAL A 525 -9.93 -10.98 -10.91
N SER A 526 -9.31 -11.97 -11.55
CA SER A 526 -8.80 -11.82 -12.92
C SER A 526 -9.88 -12.26 -13.90
N THR A 527 -9.99 -11.60 -15.05
CA THR A 527 -11.01 -11.91 -16.05
C THR A 527 -10.49 -11.66 -17.46
N LEU A 528 -11.06 -12.39 -18.42
CA LEU A 528 -10.87 -12.15 -19.84
C LEU A 528 -12.15 -12.49 -20.62
N THR A 529 -12.19 -11.98 -21.85
CA THR A 529 -13.18 -12.37 -22.86
C THR A 529 -12.45 -13.25 -23.87
N ARG A 530 -12.68 -14.57 -23.87
CA ARG A 530 -12.02 -15.48 -24.82
C ARG A 530 -12.62 -15.41 -26.22
N SER A 531 -13.88 -15.00 -26.32
CA SER A 531 -14.57 -14.63 -27.55
C SER A 531 -15.84 -13.84 -27.18
N ALA A 532 -16.48 -13.22 -28.17
CA ALA A 532 -17.66 -12.38 -27.91
C ALA A 532 -18.73 -13.12 -27.10
N ASN A 533 -19.14 -12.52 -25.98
CA ASN A 533 -20.09 -13.09 -25.01
C ASN A 533 -19.66 -14.43 -24.40
N LYS A 534 -18.35 -14.67 -24.27
CA LYS A 534 -17.78 -15.73 -23.43
C LYS A 534 -16.74 -15.14 -22.50
N LEU A 535 -16.96 -15.32 -21.20
CA LEU A 535 -16.12 -14.80 -20.14
C LEU A 535 -15.53 -15.95 -19.34
N ASP A 536 -14.32 -15.72 -18.87
CA ASP A 536 -13.65 -16.61 -17.92
C ASP A 536 -13.10 -15.74 -16.79
N ILE A 537 -13.28 -16.20 -15.56
CA ILE A 537 -12.73 -15.56 -14.36
C ILE A 537 -11.81 -16.52 -13.62
N PHE A 538 -10.83 -15.96 -12.93
CA PHE A 538 -9.78 -16.68 -12.22
C PHE A 538 -9.53 -16.04 -10.87
N VAL A 539 -9.53 -16.86 -9.82
CA VAL A 539 -9.38 -16.38 -8.44
C VAL A 539 -8.59 -17.37 -7.62
N GLN A 540 -7.68 -16.86 -6.78
CA GLN A 540 -7.04 -17.68 -5.75
C GLN A 540 -7.96 -17.77 -4.53
N ALA A 541 -8.40 -18.99 -4.20
CA ALA A 541 -9.32 -19.23 -3.09
C ALA A 541 -8.61 -19.30 -1.73
N ALA A 542 -9.39 -19.41 -0.65
CA ALA A 542 -8.86 -19.46 0.71
C ALA A 542 -7.92 -20.66 0.95
N ASP A 543 -8.10 -21.75 0.22
CA ASP A 543 -7.25 -22.95 0.22
C ASP A 543 -5.93 -22.77 -0.56
N LYS A 544 -5.66 -21.55 -1.05
CA LYS A 544 -4.52 -21.15 -1.90
C LYS A 544 -4.54 -21.74 -3.32
N GLY A 545 -5.54 -22.54 -3.68
CA GLY A 545 -5.74 -23.04 -5.04
C GLY A 545 -6.19 -21.93 -5.99
N LEU A 546 -5.78 -22.01 -7.26
CA LEU A 546 -6.31 -21.16 -8.31
C LEU A 546 -7.53 -21.84 -8.94
N TYR A 547 -8.66 -21.13 -8.99
CA TYR A 547 -9.92 -21.64 -9.52
C TYR A 547 -10.37 -20.82 -10.72
N SER A 548 -11.09 -21.47 -11.63
CA SER A 548 -11.73 -20.81 -12.77
C SER A 548 -13.24 -21.07 -12.80
N ALA A 549 -13.99 -20.06 -13.23
CA ALA A 549 -15.40 -20.15 -13.59
C ALA A 549 -15.60 -19.51 -14.96
N ALA A 550 -16.56 -20.02 -15.73
CA ALA A 550 -16.81 -19.56 -17.09
C ALA A 550 -18.28 -19.21 -17.31
N TRP A 551 -18.54 -18.22 -18.17
CA TRP A 551 -19.88 -17.84 -18.60
C TRP A 551 -19.95 -17.71 -20.11
N GLN A 552 -21.10 -18.05 -20.68
CA GLN A 552 -21.40 -17.80 -22.09
C GLN A 552 -22.86 -17.41 -22.27
N SER A 553 -23.13 -16.60 -23.30
CA SER A 553 -24.49 -16.24 -23.68
C SER A 553 -25.36 -17.47 -23.95
N GLY A 554 -26.61 -17.43 -23.47
CA GLY A 554 -27.57 -18.54 -23.57
C GLY A 554 -27.60 -19.44 -22.34
N ASN A 555 -26.59 -19.36 -21.46
CA ASN A 555 -26.62 -20.05 -20.18
C ASN A 555 -27.32 -19.18 -19.12
N SER A 556 -28.11 -19.81 -18.26
CA SER A 556 -28.78 -19.11 -17.14
C SER A 556 -27.78 -18.60 -16.10
N ASP A 557 -26.70 -19.37 -15.88
CA ASP A 557 -25.73 -19.15 -14.81
C ASP A 557 -24.27 -19.34 -15.27
N TRP A 558 -23.37 -18.89 -14.40
CA TRP A 558 -21.94 -19.20 -14.47
C TRP A 558 -21.69 -20.68 -14.22
N HIS A 559 -20.68 -21.23 -14.90
CA HIS A 559 -20.33 -22.63 -14.85
C HIS A 559 -19.10 -22.81 -13.98
N GLY A 560 -19.26 -23.67 -12.97
CA GLY A 560 -18.18 -24.28 -12.21
C GLY A 560 -17.40 -23.35 -11.30
N TRP A 561 -16.62 -24.01 -10.44
CA TRP A 561 -15.37 -23.52 -9.89
C TRP A 561 -14.38 -24.67 -10.02
N TRP A 562 -13.66 -24.72 -11.14
CA TRP A 562 -12.68 -25.78 -11.38
C TRP A 562 -11.33 -25.36 -10.83
N LYS A 563 -10.75 -26.20 -9.97
CA LYS A 563 -9.37 -26.01 -9.50
C LYS A 563 -8.41 -26.27 -10.67
N LEU A 564 -7.44 -25.38 -10.85
CA LEU A 564 -6.45 -25.42 -11.90
C LEU A 564 -5.16 -26.05 -11.37
N GLY A 565 -4.99 -27.35 -11.59
CA GLY A 565 -3.84 -28.13 -11.12
C GLY A 565 -4.27 -29.45 -10.50
#